data_AF-A0A410RFG1-F1
#
_entry.id   AF-A0A410RFG1-F1
#
_cell.length_a   1.000
_cell.length_b   1.000
_cell.length_c   1.000
_cell.angle_alpha   90.00
_cell.angle_beta   90.00
_cell.angle_gamma   90.00
#
_symmetry.space_group_name_H-M   'P 1'
#
loop_
_entity.id
_entity.type
_entity.pdbx_description
1 polymer ?
#
loop_
_entity_poly.entity_id
_entity_poly.type
_entity_poly.pdbx_seq_one_letter_code
_entity_poly.pdbx_strand_id
1 'polypeptide(L)'
;TQTHDRSMDRVLILGLLAGLAAASTGTDDKCVCHMNIAPDRSRHHGLVDAAATRLLAVRVDSMEVRMNEGSKKLEKLSGSFDTLSGHHDKGEKMIKKLEARLSHLEGSDCPEGHFQCGGLNKQCITNLLVCDKHKDCANGADEDSHRCHPPAGTGSVWEAHLHGDEGCTQRRVTKIRLVITKETTLDFVPALTRVKASAIITHSEDGQHSTQIFNVDGVFRPALLEVEFFPPEDKESRNSRLLAEDDQIGIKCTFDGVDNSHCNGTFTHGHGSCGHFTFSHVEH
;
A
#
# COMPACT_ATOMS: atom_id res chain seq x y z
N THR A 1 26.49 25.14 -27.07
CA THR A 1 25.29 25.68 -27.73
C THR A 1 24.07 25.15 -26.99
N GLN A 2 23.28 26.08 -26.45
CA GLN A 2 21.92 25.94 -25.91
C GLN A 2 21.67 25.00 -24.73
N THR A 3 21.80 25.58 -23.54
CA THR A 3 20.99 25.33 -22.34
C THR A 3 19.94 26.44 -22.23
N HIS A 4 18.65 26.11 -22.39
CA HIS A 4 17.44 26.92 -22.12
C HIS A 4 16.28 25.98 -22.54
N ASP A 5 15.14 25.78 -21.89
CA ASP A 5 14.47 26.46 -20.79
C ASP A 5 13.36 25.48 -20.36
N ARG A 6 13.40 24.98 -19.11
CA ARG A 6 12.41 24.05 -18.54
C ARG A 6 11.56 24.71 -17.46
N SER A 7 11.55 26.05 -17.38
CA SER A 7 10.77 26.79 -16.38
C SER A 7 9.44 27.33 -16.88
N MET A 8 9.08 27.15 -18.15
CA MET A 8 7.80 27.64 -18.70
C MET A 8 6.61 26.68 -18.53
N ASP A 9 6.83 25.37 -18.34
CA ASP A 9 5.72 24.40 -18.22
C ASP A 9 5.10 24.31 -16.81
N ARG A 10 5.75 24.89 -15.79
CA ARG A 10 5.22 24.91 -14.41
C ARG A 10 4.34 26.11 -14.09
N VAL A 11 4.38 27.18 -14.89
CA VAL A 11 3.53 28.37 -14.69
C VAL A 11 2.14 28.18 -15.33
N LEU A 12 2.03 27.33 -16.35
CA LEU A 12 0.76 27.05 -17.03
C LEU A 12 -0.19 26.12 -16.26
N ILE A 13 0.32 25.33 -15.31
CA ILE A 13 -0.50 24.40 -14.51
C ILE A 13 -1.03 25.05 -13.21
N LEU A 14 -0.36 26.09 -12.69
CA LEU A 14 -0.82 26.83 -11.50
C LEU A 14 -1.86 27.91 -11.80
N GLY A 15 -1.98 28.37 -13.05
CA GLY A 15 -3.01 29.35 -13.45
C GLY A 15 -4.41 28.76 -13.64
N LEU A 16 -4.53 27.44 -13.82
CA LEU A 16 -5.80 26.75 -14.09
C LEU A 16 -6.53 26.27 -12.82
N LEU A 17 -5.89 26.32 -11.64
CA LEU A 17 -6.50 25.90 -10.36
C LEU A 17 -7.00 27.08 -9.49
N ALA A 18 -6.68 28.34 -9.84
CA ALA A 18 -7.16 29.50 -9.08
C ALA A 18 -8.49 30.09 -9.61
N GLY A 19 -9.00 29.62 -10.76
CA GLY A 19 -10.22 30.13 -11.39
C GLY A 19 -11.51 29.36 -11.08
N LEU A 20 -11.43 28.25 -10.34
CA LEU A 20 -12.57 27.33 -10.10
C LEU A 20 -13.01 27.24 -8.63
N ALA A 21 -12.44 28.05 -7.74
CA ALA A 21 -12.74 28.03 -6.30
C ALA A 21 -13.61 29.21 -5.82
N ALA A 22 -14.53 29.70 -6.64
CA ALA A 22 -15.47 30.74 -6.23
C ALA A 22 -16.87 30.57 -6.85
N ALA A 23 -17.44 29.37 -6.82
CA ALA A 23 -18.87 29.18 -7.14
C ALA A 23 -19.43 27.85 -6.61
N SER A 24 -19.42 27.60 -5.30
CA SER A 24 -20.36 26.63 -4.70
C SER A 24 -20.47 26.77 -3.18
N THR A 25 -21.17 27.80 -2.71
CA THR A 25 -21.93 27.69 -1.46
C THR A 25 -23.25 28.41 -1.67
N GLY A 26 -24.35 27.66 -1.67
CA GLY A 26 -25.68 28.20 -1.94
C GLY A 26 -26.62 27.11 -2.43
N THR A 27 -27.35 26.53 -1.49
CA THR A 27 -28.48 25.63 -1.70
C THR A 27 -29.63 26.31 -2.43
N ASP A 28 -30.45 25.48 -3.08
CA ASP A 28 -31.81 25.68 -3.58
C ASP A 28 -32.05 26.30 -4.98
N ASP A 29 -32.63 25.43 -5.81
CA ASP A 29 -33.60 25.61 -6.89
C ASP A 29 -33.38 26.64 -8.01
N LYS A 30 -33.29 26.08 -9.23
CA LYS A 30 -33.41 26.69 -10.56
C LYS A 30 -32.18 27.45 -11.06
N CYS A 31 -31.28 26.74 -11.73
CA CYS A 31 -30.37 27.33 -12.69
C CYS A 31 -31.15 27.81 -13.93
N VAL A 32 -31.76 29.00 -13.84
CA VAL A 32 -32.18 29.76 -15.01
C VAL A 32 -30.97 30.53 -15.49
N CYS A 33 -30.36 30.09 -16.58
CA CYS A 33 -29.33 30.87 -17.27
C CYS A 33 -29.99 32.11 -17.89
N HIS A 34 -30.02 33.23 -17.16
CA HIS A 34 -30.35 34.54 -17.73
C HIS A 34 -29.17 35.02 -18.58
N MET A 35 -29.17 34.70 -19.87
CA MET A 35 -28.27 35.36 -20.82
C MET A 35 -28.78 36.77 -21.11
N ASN A 36 -28.23 37.77 -20.43
CA ASN A 36 -28.35 39.17 -20.84
C ASN A 36 -27.31 39.45 -21.93
N ILE A 37 -27.68 39.17 -23.19
CA ILE A 37 -26.97 39.71 -24.34
C ILE A 37 -27.41 41.17 -24.46
N ALA A 38 -26.53 42.09 -24.09
CA ALA A 38 -26.77 43.52 -24.27
C ALA A 38 -26.95 43.81 -25.78
N PRO A 39 -28.03 44.51 -26.20
CA PRO A 39 -28.18 44.86 -27.60
C PRO A 39 -27.18 45.98 -27.93
N ASP A 40 -26.23 45.67 -28.81
CA ASP A 40 -25.35 46.67 -29.39
C ASP A 40 -26.21 47.70 -30.16
N ARG A 41 -25.99 48.99 -29.87
CA ARG A 41 -26.73 50.10 -30.46
C ARG A 41 -26.16 50.40 -31.84
N SER A 42 -26.42 49.53 -32.81
CA SER A 42 -26.32 49.86 -34.23
C SER A 42 -27.66 49.62 -34.91
N ARG A 43 -28.23 50.71 -35.44
CA ARG A 43 -29.52 50.76 -36.13
C ARG A 43 -29.50 49.87 -37.38
N HIS A 44 -30.59 49.12 -37.55
CA HIS A 44 -31.05 48.32 -38.71
C HIS A 44 -30.84 46.80 -38.56
N HIS A 45 -31.93 46.02 -38.71
CA HIS A 45 -32.09 44.55 -38.64
C HIS A 45 -32.69 43.92 -37.36
N GLY A 46 -33.68 44.56 -36.72
CA GLY A 46 -34.30 44.09 -35.46
C GLY A 46 -35.28 42.89 -35.49
N LEU A 47 -35.38 42.11 -36.58
CA LEU A 47 -36.28 40.94 -36.64
C LEU A 47 -35.57 39.63 -37.00
N VAL A 48 -34.44 39.73 -37.69
CA VAL A 48 -33.57 38.59 -38.02
C VAL A 48 -32.74 38.18 -36.80
N ASP A 49 -32.43 39.13 -35.92
CA ASP A 49 -31.50 38.95 -34.80
C ASP A 49 -32.10 38.17 -33.62
N ALA A 50 -33.38 38.42 -33.29
CA ALA A 50 -34.09 37.65 -32.26
C ALA A 50 -34.36 36.20 -32.70
N ALA A 51 -34.63 35.99 -34.00
CA ALA A 51 -34.79 34.65 -34.58
C ALA A 51 -33.47 33.89 -34.63
N ALA A 52 -32.37 34.57 -35.00
CA ALA A 52 -31.02 34.02 -34.98
C ALA A 52 -30.60 33.62 -33.55
N THR A 53 -30.87 34.47 -32.56
CA THR A 53 -30.55 34.20 -31.15
C THR A 53 -31.32 32.99 -30.61
N ARG A 54 -32.60 32.82 -30.97
CA ARG A 54 -33.40 31.64 -30.60
C ARG A 54 -32.89 30.35 -31.24
N LEU A 55 -32.48 30.41 -32.51
CA LEU A 55 -31.89 29.26 -33.20
C LEU A 55 -30.54 28.86 -32.58
N LEU A 56 -29.74 29.83 -32.15
CA LEU A 56 -28.49 29.56 -31.43
C LEU A 56 -28.76 28.91 -30.07
N ALA A 57 -29.75 29.38 -29.30
CA ALA A 57 -30.13 28.77 -28.03
C ALA A 57 -30.54 27.29 -28.21
N VAL A 58 -31.43 26.99 -29.16
CA VAL A 58 -31.83 25.60 -29.48
C VAL A 58 -30.64 24.71 -29.86
N ARG A 59 -29.64 25.28 -30.56
CA ARG A 59 -28.43 24.54 -30.92
C ARG A 59 -27.54 24.25 -29.71
N VAL A 60 -27.40 25.21 -28.80
CA VAL A 60 -26.65 25.05 -27.55
C VAL A 60 -27.32 23.98 -26.68
N ASP A 61 -28.66 24.03 -26.53
CA ASP A 61 -29.43 23.04 -25.78
C ASP A 61 -29.26 21.62 -26.36
N SER A 62 -29.30 21.49 -27.70
CA SER A 62 -29.04 20.23 -28.41
C SER A 62 -27.63 19.70 -28.16
N MET A 63 -26.63 20.58 -28.12
CA MET A 63 -25.25 20.20 -27.81
C MET A 63 -25.12 19.77 -26.35
N GLU A 64 -25.79 20.43 -25.41
CA GLU A 64 -25.80 20.04 -24.00
C GLU A 64 -26.36 18.62 -23.80
N VAL A 65 -27.47 18.29 -24.44
CA VAL A 65 -28.06 16.94 -24.37
C VAL A 65 -27.08 15.88 -24.88
N ARG A 66 -26.38 16.15 -26.00
CA ARG A 66 -25.39 15.21 -26.56
C ARG A 66 -24.15 15.08 -25.69
N MET A 67 -23.72 16.16 -25.03
CA MET A 67 -22.62 16.11 -24.05
C MET A 67 -23.02 15.29 -22.82
N ASN A 68 -24.25 15.46 -22.33
CA ASN A 68 -24.79 14.71 -21.21
C ASN A 68 -24.98 13.21 -21.53
N GLU A 69 -25.32 12.88 -22.77
CA GLU A 69 -25.37 11.48 -23.21
C GLU A 69 -23.95 10.90 -23.37
N GLY A 70 -23.02 11.70 -23.90
CA GLY A 70 -21.61 11.35 -24.02
C GLY A 70 -20.95 11.06 -22.66
N SER A 71 -21.19 11.91 -21.66
CA SER A 71 -20.66 11.73 -20.31
C SER A 71 -21.19 10.44 -19.66
N LYS A 72 -22.50 10.16 -19.78
CA LYS A 72 -23.10 8.91 -19.28
C LYS A 72 -22.52 7.66 -19.95
N LYS A 73 -22.20 7.73 -21.25
CA LYS A 73 -21.55 6.62 -21.96
C LYS A 73 -20.10 6.41 -21.49
N LEU A 74 -19.36 7.50 -21.27
CA LEU A 74 -18.00 7.44 -20.72
C LEU A 74 -17.98 6.86 -19.31
N GLU A 75 -18.93 7.25 -18.46
CA GLU A 75 -19.05 6.71 -17.10
C GLU A 75 -19.34 5.19 -17.10
N LYS A 76 -20.27 4.73 -17.95
CA LYS A 76 -20.55 3.30 -18.12
C LYS A 76 -19.37 2.52 -18.67
N LEU A 77 -18.63 3.11 -19.61
CA LEU A 77 -17.43 2.49 -20.18
C LEU A 77 -16.33 2.38 -19.11
N SER A 78 -16.11 3.44 -18.32
CA SER A 78 -15.17 3.45 -17.20
C SER A 78 -15.53 2.35 -16.19
N GLY A 79 -16.79 2.27 -15.76
CA GLY A 79 -17.23 1.23 -14.82
C GLY A 79 -17.05 -0.19 -15.39
N SER A 80 -17.30 -0.38 -16.68
CA SER A 80 -17.06 -1.68 -17.34
C SER A 80 -15.56 -2.00 -17.42
N PHE A 81 -14.72 -1.01 -17.70
CA PHE A 81 -13.27 -1.17 -17.69
C PHE A 81 -12.73 -1.51 -16.30
N ASP A 82 -13.21 -0.84 -15.26
CA ASP A 82 -12.80 -1.10 -13.87
C ASP A 82 -13.17 -2.51 -13.42
N THR A 83 -14.37 -3.00 -13.81
CA THR A 83 -14.77 -4.38 -13.51
C THR A 83 -13.90 -5.40 -14.24
N LEU A 84 -13.64 -5.21 -15.54
CA LEU A 84 -12.79 -6.10 -16.34
C LEU A 84 -11.34 -6.10 -15.84
N SER A 85 -10.78 -4.92 -15.58
CA SER A 85 -9.45 -4.75 -15.01
C SER A 85 -9.34 -5.45 -13.65
N GLY A 86 -10.35 -5.28 -12.79
CA GLY A 86 -10.41 -5.96 -11.50
C GLY A 86 -10.46 -7.49 -11.59
N HIS A 87 -11.12 -8.06 -12.61
CA HIS A 87 -11.11 -9.50 -12.84
C HIS A 87 -9.75 -10.02 -13.32
N HIS A 88 -9.07 -9.27 -14.19
CA HIS A 88 -7.73 -9.63 -14.65
C HIS A 88 -6.71 -9.62 -13.51
N ASP A 89 -6.71 -8.57 -12.69
CA ASP A 89 -5.81 -8.44 -11.53
C ASP A 89 -6.07 -9.56 -10.49
N LYS A 90 -7.34 -9.89 -10.22
CA LYS A 90 -7.69 -11.02 -9.35
C LYS A 90 -7.21 -12.36 -9.89
N GLY A 91 -7.36 -12.58 -11.20
CA GLY A 91 -6.89 -13.80 -11.86
C GLY A 91 -5.37 -13.95 -11.77
N GLU A 92 -4.64 -12.87 -12.07
CA GLU A 92 -3.18 -12.85 -11.98
C GLU A 92 -2.68 -13.07 -10.55
N LYS A 93 -3.27 -12.39 -9.56
CA LYS A 93 -2.95 -12.59 -8.14
C LYS A 93 -3.22 -14.02 -7.68
N MET A 94 -4.31 -14.65 -8.14
CA MET A 94 -4.62 -16.03 -7.79
C MET A 94 -3.59 -17.02 -8.35
N ILE A 95 -3.15 -16.82 -9.60
CA ILE A 95 -2.11 -17.65 -10.22
C ILE A 95 -0.79 -17.49 -9.45
N LYS A 96 -0.37 -16.25 -9.22
CA LYS A 96 0.85 -15.95 -8.45
C LYS A 96 0.79 -16.54 -7.04
N LYS A 97 -0.36 -16.46 -6.35
CA LYS A 97 -0.54 -17.02 -5.00
C LYS A 97 -0.43 -18.55 -5.00
N LEU A 98 -0.96 -19.22 -6.02
CA LEU A 98 -0.82 -20.66 -6.16
C LEU A 98 0.64 -21.03 -6.46
N GLU A 99 1.33 -20.27 -7.30
CA GLU A 99 2.75 -20.44 -7.60
C GLU A 99 3.63 -20.26 -6.35
N ALA A 100 3.39 -19.22 -5.54
CA ALA A 100 4.10 -19.00 -4.28
C ALA A 100 3.88 -20.15 -3.29
N ARG A 101 2.64 -20.66 -3.18
CA ARG A 101 2.34 -21.83 -2.34
C ARG A 101 3.00 -23.10 -2.85
N LEU A 102 3.02 -23.30 -4.17
CA LEU A 102 3.68 -24.44 -4.79
C LEU A 102 5.19 -24.38 -4.53
N SER A 103 5.82 -23.24 -4.75
CA SER A 103 7.24 -22.99 -4.46
C SER A 103 7.59 -23.26 -2.99
N HIS A 104 6.73 -22.83 -2.06
CA HIS A 104 6.93 -23.13 -0.64
C HIS A 104 6.85 -24.63 -0.31
N LEU A 105 6.00 -25.40 -1.01
CA LEU A 105 5.86 -26.85 -0.81
C LEU A 105 6.96 -27.66 -1.51
N GLU A 106 7.38 -27.23 -2.69
CA GLU A 106 8.47 -27.85 -3.45
C GLU A 106 9.83 -27.61 -2.77
N GLY A 107 9.96 -26.49 -2.04
CA GLY A 107 11.22 -26.05 -1.47
C GLY A 107 12.15 -25.48 -2.54
N SER A 108 13.25 -24.86 -2.10
CA SER A 108 14.31 -24.47 -3.02
C SER A 108 15.32 -25.60 -3.15
N ASP A 109 15.75 -25.91 -4.38
CA ASP A 109 16.92 -26.76 -4.62
C ASP A 109 18.25 -26.07 -4.22
N CYS A 110 18.17 -24.90 -3.59
CA CYS A 110 19.33 -24.13 -3.17
C CYS A 110 19.73 -24.50 -1.74
N PRO A 111 21.02 -24.43 -1.39
CA PRO A 111 21.47 -24.60 -0.01
C PRO A 111 20.85 -23.56 0.92
N GLU A 112 20.86 -23.83 2.23
CA GLU A 112 20.45 -22.83 3.22
C GLU A 112 21.23 -21.51 3.05
N GLY A 113 20.55 -20.39 3.30
CA GLY A 113 21.15 -19.07 3.12
C GLY A 113 21.30 -18.61 1.66
N HIS A 114 20.70 -19.33 0.71
CA HIS A 114 20.68 -18.97 -0.70
C HIS A 114 19.27 -18.66 -1.20
N PHE A 115 19.21 -17.72 -2.13
CA PHE A 115 18.02 -17.30 -2.85
C PHE A 115 18.00 -17.97 -4.22
N GLN A 116 16.83 -18.50 -4.60
CA GLN A 116 16.58 -19.09 -5.90
C GLN A 116 16.07 -18.00 -6.84
N CYS A 117 16.84 -17.67 -7.88
CA CYS A 117 16.48 -16.68 -8.89
C CYS A 117 15.21 -17.05 -9.68
N GLY A 118 14.82 -18.33 -9.64
CA GLY A 118 13.67 -18.85 -10.38
C GLY A 118 13.95 -18.98 -11.87
N GLY A 119 12.90 -19.21 -12.65
CA GLY A 119 13.02 -19.47 -14.09
C GLY A 119 13.58 -20.87 -14.41
N LEU A 120 13.98 -21.06 -15.67
CA LEU A 120 14.46 -22.36 -16.18
C LEU A 120 15.84 -22.75 -15.63
N ASN A 121 16.68 -21.74 -15.39
CA ASN A 121 17.99 -21.93 -14.82
C ASN A 121 17.84 -21.72 -13.31
N LYS A 122 17.82 -22.81 -12.55
CA LYS A 122 17.74 -22.83 -11.08
C LYS A 122 19.01 -22.23 -10.44
N GLN A 123 19.32 -20.98 -10.75
CA GLN A 123 20.48 -20.26 -10.27
C GLN A 123 20.27 -19.90 -8.79
N CYS A 124 21.24 -20.29 -7.97
CA CYS A 124 21.28 -19.94 -6.55
C CYS A 124 22.30 -18.83 -6.34
N ILE A 125 21.90 -17.78 -5.64
CA ILE A 125 22.78 -16.71 -5.17
C ILE A 125 22.70 -16.63 -3.64
N THR A 126 23.69 -16.03 -2.98
CA THR A 126 23.65 -15.86 -1.52
C THR A 126 22.60 -14.83 -1.12
N ASN A 127 21.91 -15.00 0.01
CA ASN A 127 20.89 -14.06 0.50
C ASN A 127 21.39 -12.62 0.68
N LEU A 128 22.71 -12.43 0.86
CA LEU A 128 23.34 -11.12 0.99
C LEU A 128 23.42 -10.32 -0.32
N LEU A 129 23.26 -11.01 -1.45
CA LEU A 129 23.25 -10.42 -2.80
C LEU A 129 21.84 -10.03 -3.24
N VAL A 130 20.82 -10.35 -2.44
CA VAL A 130 19.45 -9.95 -2.76
C VAL A 130 19.26 -8.48 -2.38
N CYS A 131 18.80 -7.68 -3.34
CA CYS A 131 18.54 -6.25 -3.18
C CYS A 131 19.79 -5.42 -2.84
N ASP A 132 20.97 -5.87 -3.25
CA ASP A 132 22.25 -5.20 -2.99
C ASP A 132 22.56 -4.07 -4.01
N LYS A 133 21.64 -3.81 -4.95
CA LYS A 133 21.71 -2.84 -6.06
C LYS A 133 22.48 -3.37 -7.27
N HIS A 134 22.90 -4.63 -7.28
CA HIS A 134 23.55 -5.30 -8.39
C HIS A 134 22.69 -6.48 -8.87
N LYS A 135 22.63 -6.67 -10.19
CA LYS A 135 21.88 -7.80 -10.78
C LYS A 135 22.78 -9.01 -10.86
N ASP A 136 22.65 -9.92 -9.90
CA ASP A 136 23.35 -11.19 -9.83
C ASP A 136 22.53 -12.34 -10.44
N CYS A 137 21.20 -12.28 -10.38
CA CYS A 137 20.38 -13.22 -11.13
C CYS A 137 20.36 -12.88 -12.62
N ALA A 138 20.45 -13.90 -13.50
CA ALA A 138 20.38 -13.70 -14.95
C ALA A 138 19.05 -13.06 -15.43
N ASN A 139 17.97 -13.26 -14.69
CA ASN A 139 16.66 -12.63 -14.90
C ASN A 139 16.46 -11.34 -14.09
N GLY A 140 17.40 -10.97 -13.22
CA GLY A 140 17.31 -9.82 -12.32
C GLY A 140 16.27 -9.94 -11.21
N ALA A 141 15.83 -11.15 -10.86
CA ALA A 141 14.79 -11.39 -9.84
C ALA A 141 15.22 -11.00 -8.41
N ASP A 142 16.52 -10.96 -8.16
CA ASP A 142 17.15 -10.49 -6.94
C ASP A 142 16.98 -8.98 -6.70
N GLU A 143 16.77 -8.20 -7.76
CA GLU A 143 16.63 -6.75 -7.73
C GLU A 143 15.19 -6.29 -8.07
N ASP A 144 14.21 -7.18 -7.89
CA ASP A 144 12.80 -6.84 -8.09
C ASP A 144 12.33 -5.83 -7.03
N SER A 145 11.76 -4.71 -7.47
CA SER A 145 11.26 -3.66 -6.58
C SER A 145 10.17 -4.14 -5.63
N HIS A 146 9.37 -5.13 -6.03
CA HIS A 146 8.34 -5.72 -5.18
C HIS A 146 8.90 -6.52 -4.01
N ARG A 147 10.15 -7.00 -4.12
CA ARG A 147 10.85 -7.76 -3.08
C ARG A 147 11.69 -6.86 -2.19
N CYS A 148 12.38 -5.89 -2.79
CA CYS A 148 13.37 -5.06 -2.10
C CYS A 148 12.75 -4.01 -1.18
N HIS A 149 11.48 -3.67 -1.36
CA HIS A 149 10.75 -2.82 -0.43
C HIS A 149 9.93 -3.69 0.52
N PRO A 150 10.06 -3.52 1.85
CA PRO A 150 9.22 -4.23 2.79
C PRO A 150 7.75 -3.88 2.52
N PRO A 151 6.85 -4.88 2.49
CA PRO A 151 5.41 -4.67 2.36
C PRO A 151 4.86 -3.77 3.49
N ALA A 152 5.53 -3.78 4.64
CA ALA A 152 5.22 -3.00 5.82
C ALA A 152 6.00 -1.67 5.81
N GLY A 153 5.66 -0.78 4.87
CA GLY A 153 6.26 0.55 4.77
C GLY A 153 6.04 1.40 6.04
N THR A 154 6.81 2.49 6.19
CA THR A 154 6.67 3.40 7.34
C THR A 154 5.24 3.95 7.42
N GLY A 155 4.63 3.88 8.61
CA GLY A 155 3.25 4.29 8.86
C GLY A 155 2.22 3.18 8.64
N SER A 156 2.60 2.02 8.11
CA SER A 156 1.68 0.89 7.98
C SER A 156 1.24 0.34 9.33
N VAL A 157 -0.04 -0.05 9.39
CA VAL A 157 -0.66 -0.63 10.60
C VAL A 157 -1.10 -2.04 10.27
N TRP A 158 -0.70 -2.98 11.13
CA TRP A 158 -0.98 -4.40 10.97
C TRP A 158 -1.72 -4.90 12.18
N GLU A 159 -2.80 -5.65 11.96
CA GLU A 159 -3.60 -6.23 13.03
C GLU A 159 -3.71 -7.74 12.90
N ALA A 160 -3.62 -8.44 14.02
CA ALA A 160 -3.87 -9.86 14.14
C ALA A 160 -4.81 -10.12 15.31
N HIS A 161 -5.80 -10.98 15.06
CA HIS A 161 -6.74 -11.47 16.06
C HIS A 161 -6.43 -12.92 16.40
N LEU A 162 -6.14 -13.18 17.67
CA LEU A 162 -5.74 -14.50 18.15
C LEU A 162 -6.90 -15.16 18.90
N HIS A 163 -7.18 -16.41 18.54
CA HIS A 163 -8.17 -17.24 19.22
C HIS A 163 -7.50 -18.11 20.31
N GLY A 164 -6.63 -17.48 21.10
CA GLY A 164 -5.69 -18.16 21.99
C GLY A 164 -4.31 -18.30 21.35
N ASP A 165 -3.29 -18.25 22.18
CA ASP A 165 -1.87 -18.26 21.85
C ASP A 165 -1.22 -19.65 22.03
N GLU A 166 -2.04 -20.71 22.07
CA GLU A 166 -1.62 -22.10 22.27
C GLU A 166 -0.72 -22.33 23.50
N GLY A 167 -0.79 -21.44 24.50
CA GLY A 167 0.05 -21.48 25.69
C GLY A 167 1.47 -20.95 25.47
N CYS A 168 1.74 -20.25 24.36
CA CYS A 168 3.03 -19.59 24.13
C CYS A 168 3.24 -18.41 25.08
N THR A 169 2.19 -17.67 25.43
CA THR A 169 2.30 -16.56 26.38
C THR A 169 1.49 -16.88 27.63
N GLN A 170 1.98 -16.45 28.79
CA GLN A 170 1.20 -16.59 30.03
C GLN A 170 -0.03 -15.66 30.05
N ARG A 171 -0.03 -14.61 29.21
CA ARG A 171 -0.99 -13.51 29.22
C ARG A 171 -2.20 -13.73 28.30
N ARG A 172 -2.31 -14.83 27.56
CA ARG A 172 -3.45 -15.11 26.65
C ARG A 172 -3.75 -13.92 25.74
N VAL A 173 -2.81 -13.59 24.87
CA VAL A 173 -2.95 -12.48 23.93
C VAL A 173 -4.14 -12.70 23.01
N THR A 174 -5.00 -11.67 22.86
CA THR A 174 -6.20 -11.73 22.01
C THR A 174 -6.09 -10.88 20.76
N LYS A 175 -5.36 -9.76 20.83
CA LYS A 175 -5.13 -8.87 19.69
C LYS A 175 -3.72 -8.32 19.71
N ILE A 176 -3.07 -8.34 18.54
CA ILE A 176 -1.80 -7.66 18.30
C ILE A 176 -2.04 -6.60 17.24
N ARG A 177 -1.63 -5.37 17.53
CA ARG A 177 -1.56 -4.29 16.56
C ARG A 177 -0.13 -3.77 16.49
N LEU A 178 0.45 -3.82 15.30
CA LEU A 178 1.81 -3.38 15.05
C LEU A 178 1.78 -2.13 14.17
N VAL A 179 2.45 -1.07 14.60
CA VAL A 179 2.57 0.18 13.85
C VAL A 179 4.03 0.36 13.46
N ILE A 180 4.32 0.35 12.16
CA ILE A 180 5.69 0.57 11.68
C ILE A 180 6.02 2.05 11.79
N THR A 181 6.98 2.38 12.63
CA THR A 181 7.37 3.77 12.92
C THR A 181 8.51 4.26 12.04
N LYS A 182 9.42 3.36 11.66
CA LYS A 182 10.60 3.71 10.87
C LYS A 182 11.13 2.51 10.12
N GLU A 183 11.60 2.76 8.92
CA GLU A 183 12.39 1.85 8.11
C GLU A 183 13.75 2.48 7.84
N THR A 184 14.84 1.70 7.90
CA THR A 184 16.19 2.18 7.63
C THR A 184 17.02 1.09 6.97
N THR A 185 17.26 1.27 5.68
CA THR A 185 18.26 0.51 4.92
C THR A 185 19.64 1.16 5.08
N LEU A 186 20.69 0.34 5.18
CA LEU A 186 22.07 0.80 5.20
C LEU A 186 22.67 0.61 3.81
N ASP A 187 23.30 1.64 3.25
CA ASP A 187 23.84 1.58 1.89
C ASP A 187 24.91 0.49 1.68
N PHE A 188 25.64 0.12 2.73
CA PHE A 188 26.68 -0.89 2.68
C PHE A 188 26.17 -2.31 3.01
N VAL A 189 24.94 -2.46 3.50
CA VAL A 189 24.25 -3.77 3.61
C VAL A 189 22.77 -3.59 3.24
N PRO A 190 22.45 -3.42 1.95
CA PRO A 190 21.07 -3.22 1.52
C PRO A 190 20.18 -4.45 1.70
N ALA A 191 20.79 -5.65 1.73
CA ALA A 191 20.11 -6.93 1.97
C ALA A 191 19.47 -7.08 3.37
N LEU A 192 19.66 -6.09 4.25
CA LEU A 192 19.02 -6.03 5.56
C LEU A 192 18.44 -4.65 5.82
N THR A 193 17.12 -4.60 6.00
CA THR A 193 16.41 -3.37 6.36
C THR A 193 16.06 -3.40 7.83
N ARG A 194 16.51 -2.39 8.60
CA ARG A 194 16.10 -2.25 10.00
C ARG A 194 14.72 -1.62 10.06
N VAL A 195 13.82 -2.24 10.81
CA VAL A 195 12.45 -1.79 10.99
C VAL A 195 12.23 -1.51 12.47
N LYS A 196 11.68 -0.35 12.80
CA LYS A 196 11.22 -0.02 14.16
C LYS A 196 9.72 0.02 14.18
N ALA A 197 9.10 -0.59 15.18
CA ALA A 197 7.66 -0.59 15.31
C ALA A 197 7.21 -0.39 16.75
N SER A 198 5.98 0.07 16.91
CA SER A 198 5.27 0.06 18.19
C SER A 198 4.27 -1.08 18.17
N ALA A 199 4.50 -2.07 19.03
CA ALA A 199 3.63 -3.21 19.23
C ALA A 199 2.62 -2.89 20.34
N ILE A 200 1.35 -3.02 20.03
CA ILE A 200 0.22 -2.80 20.93
C ILE A 200 -0.45 -4.15 21.13
N ILE A 201 -0.28 -4.70 22.32
CA ILE A 201 -0.70 -6.06 22.65
C ILE A 201 -1.86 -5.96 23.63
N THR A 202 -3.01 -6.51 23.22
CA THR A 202 -4.18 -6.64 24.08
C THR A 202 -4.25 -8.07 24.60
N HIS A 203 -4.32 -8.20 25.92
CA HIS A 203 -4.48 -9.46 26.62
C HIS A 203 -5.77 -9.47 27.44
N SER A 204 -6.26 -10.67 27.76
CA SER A 204 -7.45 -10.86 28.60
C SER A 204 -7.05 -11.52 29.91
N GLU A 205 -7.21 -10.77 31.01
CA GLU A 205 -6.99 -11.24 32.37
C GLU A 205 -8.31 -11.05 33.15
N ASP A 206 -8.83 -12.12 33.74
CA ASP A 206 -10.08 -12.13 34.53
C ASP A 206 -11.30 -11.45 33.86
N GLY A 207 -11.40 -11.54 32.53
CA GLY A 207 -12.48 -10.94 31.75
C GLY A 207 -12.34 -9.44 31.50
N GLN A 208 -11.26 -8.81 31.98
CA GLN A 208 -10.87 -7.46 31.56
C GLN A 208 -9.83 -7.52 30.42
N HIS A 209 -9.97 -6.59 29.49
CA HIS A 209 -8.99 -6.39 28.42
C HIS A 209 -7.99 -5.31 28.82
N SER A 210 -6.73 -5.71 28.98
CA SER A 210 -5.63 -4.79 29.25
C SER A 210 -4.78 -4.64 27.98
N THR A 211 -4.27 -3.44 27.73
CA THR A 211 -3.45 -3.13 26.55
C THR A 211 -2.11 -2.59 26.99
N GLN A 212 -1.05 -3.15 26.43
CA GLN A 212 0.33 -2.73 26.66
C GLN A 212 0.96 -2.29 25.33
N ILE A 213 1.87 -1.32 25.41
CA ILE A 213 2.55 -0.75 24.26
C ILE A 213 4.05 -0.91 24.47
N PHE A 214 4.72 -1.52 23.48
CA PHE A 214 6.15 -1.75 23.48
C PHE A 214 6.76 -1.19 22.20
N ASN A 215 7.96 -0.62 22.30
CA ASN A 215 8.74 -0.29 21.11
C ASN A 215 9.66 -1.47 20.82
N VAL A 216 9.54 -2.02 19.61
CA VAL A 216 10.30 -3.18 19.16
C VAL A 216 11.21 -2.81 17.99
N ASP A 217 12.39 -3.40 18.01
CA ASP A 217 13.34 -3.35 16.92
C ASP A 217 13.21 -4.64 16.10
N GLY A 218 13.29 -4.52 14.79
CA GLY A 218 13.14 -5.64 13.88
C GLY A 218 14.02 -5.51 12.63
N VAL A 219 14.06 -6.60 11.88
CA VAL A 219 14.86 -6.73 10.68
C VAL A 219 14.01 -7.37 9.59
N PHE A 220 13.93 -6.72 8.43
CA PHE A 220 13.37 -7.28 7.22
C PHE A 220 14.49 -7.88 6.35
N ARG A 221 14.25 -9.11 5.89
CA ARG A 221 15.14 -9.90 5.03
C ARG A 221 14.47 -10.10 3.67
N PRO A 222 14.82 -9.33 2.63
CA PRO A 222 14.19 -9.39 1.31
C PRO A 222 14.30 -10.77 0.64
N ALA A 223 15.41 -11.48 0.88
CA ALA A 223 15.63 -12.83 0.34
C ALA A 223 14.55 -13.84 0.79
N LEU A 224 14.09 -13.72 2.05
CA LEU A 224 13.09 -14.61 2.63
C LEU A 224 11.67 -14.02 2.59
N LEU A 225 11.53 -12.72 2.29
CA LEU A 225 10.29 -11.96 2.48
C LEU A 225 9.77 -12.08 3.91
N GLU A 226 10.69 -11.93 4.88
CA GLU A 226 10.37 -12.07 6.30
C GLU A 226 10.76 -10.82 7.07
N VAL A 227 9.86 -10.36 7.93
CA VAL A 227 10.15 -9.37 8.96
C VAL A 227 10.15 -10.06 10.31
N GLU A 228 11.22 -9.89 11.06
CA GLU A 228 11.36 -10.41 12.42
C GLU A 228 11.50 -9.25 13.40
N PHE A 229 10.59 -9.16 14.37
CA PHE A 229 10.65 -8.23 15.49
C PHE A 229 11.19 -8.95 16.72
N PHE A 230 12.24 -8.39 17.29
CA PHE A 230 12.86 -8.90 18.49
C PHE A 230 12.16 -8.37 19.74
N PRO A 231 12.12 -9.14 20.83
CA PRO A 231 11.61 -8.66 22.11
C PRO A 231 12.41 -7.41 22.54
N PRO A 232 11.75 -6.42 23.20
CA PRO A 232 12.42 -5.22 23.63
C PRO A 232 13.56 -5.55 24.60
N GLU A 233 14.77 -5.10 24.29
CA GLU A 233 15.90 -5.20 25.22
C GLU A 233 15.68 -4.21 26.38
N ASP A 234 15.19 -4.72 27.50
CA ASP A 234 15.10 -3.95 28.74
C ASP A 234 16.52 -3.57 29.18
N LYS A 235 16.95 -2.33 28.90
CA LYS A 235 18.28 -1.83 29.30
C LYS A 235 18.47 -1.77 30.83
N GLU A 236 17.38 -1.82 31.60
CA GLU A 236 17.36 -1.97 33.07
C GLU A 236 17.48 -3.43 33.55
N SER A 237 17.25 -4.41 32.69
CA SER A 237 17.32 -5.83 33.05
C SER A 237 18.75 -6.42 32.96
N ARG A 238 19.77 -5.57 32.73
CA ARG A 238 21.18 -5.99 32.92
C ARG A 238 21.52 -6.27 34.39
N ASN A 239 20.66 -5.86 35.32
CA ASN A 239 20.85 -5.99 36.76
C ASN A 239 19.83 -6.94 37.41
N SER A 240 18.74 -7.25 36.69
CA SER A 240 17.61 -8.02 37.19
C SER A 240 17.66 -9.43 36.64
N ARG A 241 18.56 -10.26 37.21
CA ARG A 241 18.69 -11.69 36.90
C ARG A 241 17.45 -12.53 37.34
N LEU A 242 16.35 -11.89 37.71
CA LEU A 242 15.24 -12.52 38.43
C LEU A 242 13.85 -12.12 37.91
N LEU A 243 13.74 -11.29 36.87
CA LEU A 243 12.46 -11.02 36.21
C LEU A 243 12.66 -10.99 34.68
N ALA A 244 11.97 -11.91 34.00
CA ALA A 244 11.70 -11.95 32.55
C ALA A 244 12.68 -12.70 31.60
N GLU A 245 13.09 -13.93 31.94
CA GLU A 245 13.61 -14.88 30.93
C GLU A 245 12.47 -15.59 30.15
N ASP A 246 11.27 -15.73 30.71
CA ASP A 246 10.21 -16.60 30.16
C ASP A 246 9.20 -15.92 29.19
N ASP A 247 9.22 -14.60 29.04
CA ASP A 247 8.26 -13.86 28.19
C ASP A 247 8.91 -13.10 27.02
N GLN A 248 10.20 -13.35 26.74
CA GLN A 248 10.89 -12.79 25.58
C GLN A 248 10.41 -13.50 24.30
N ILE A 249 9.31 -12.98 23.75
CA ILE A 249 8.69 -13.50 22.53
C ILE A 249 8.96 -12.52 21.39
N GLY A 250 9.60 -13.03 20.34
CA GLY A 250 9.71 -12.35 19.06
C GLY A 250 8.46 -12.59 18.20
N ILE A 251 8.24 -11.69 17.25
CA ILE A 251 7.15 -11.80 16.28
C ILE A 251 7.80 -11.86 14.91
N LYS A 252 7.61 -12.97 14.20
CA LYS A 252 8.07 -13.14 12.82
C LYS A 252 6.87 -13.16 11.87
N CYS A 253 6.96 -12.43 10.78
CA CYS A 253 5.92 -12.25 9.77
C CYS A 253 6.52 -12.58 8.39
N THR A 254 6.04 -13.66 7.78
CA THR A 254 6.47 -14.15 6.47
C THR A 254 5.44 -13.80 5.41
N PHE A 255 5.86 -13.09 4.37
CA PHE A 255 5.02 -12.71 3.25
C PHE A 255 5.07 -13.76 2.14
N ASP A 256 3.98 -13.89 1.39
CA ASP A 256 3.91 -14.83 0.26
C ASP A 256 4.53 -14.28 -1.03
N GLY A 257 4.92 -13.00 -1.04
CA GLY A 257 5.52 -12.30 -2.20
C GLY A 257 4.53 -11.93 -3.30
N VAL A 258 3.23 -12.08 -3.03
CA VAL A 258 2.15 -11.83 -4.00
C VAL A 258 1.15 -10.84 -3.44
N ASP A 259 0.73 -11.06 -2.20
CA ASP A 259 -0.24 -10.24 -1.51
C ASP A 259 0.41 -9.54 -0.31
N ASN A 260 0.75 -8.28 -0.53
CA ASN A 260 1.35 -7.41 0.48
C ASN A 260 0.34 -6.92 1.53
N SER A 261 -0.92 -7.40 1.52
CA SER A 261 -1.92 -7.05 2.54
C SER A 261 -1.99 -8.04 3.70
N HIS A 262 -1.36 -9.21 3.57
CA HIS A 262 -1.38 -10.25 4.60
C HIS A 262 0.01 -10.86 4.81
N CYS A 263 0.30 -11.28 6.04
CA CYS A 263 1.46 -12.12 6.29
C CYS A 263 1.15 -13.22 7.31
N ASN A 264 1.88 -14.32 7.19
CA ASN A 264 1.82 -15.42 8.14
C ASN A 264 2.73 -15.09 9.33
N GLY A 265 2.10 -14.80 10.46
CA GLY A 265 2.72 -14.49 11.73
C GLY A 265 3.06 -15.76 12.51
N THR A 266 4.24 -15.77 13.13
CA THR A 266 4.68 -16.80 14.06
C THR A 266 5.31 -16.16 15.28
N PHE A 267 4.99 -16.67 16.45
CA PHE A 267 5.70 -16.30 17.66
C PHE A 267 6.99 -17.09 17.75
N THR A 268 8.10 -16.40 18.01
CA THR A 268 9.41 -17.00 18.20
C THR A 268 9.83 -16.87 19.66
N HIS A 269 10.27 -17.98 20.27
CA HIS A 269 10.82 -17.98 21.62
C HIS A 269 12.10 -18.81 21.63
N GLY A 270 13.23 -18.18 21.95
CA GLY A 270 14.56 -18.78 21.81
C GLY A 270 14.81 -19.27 20.37
N HIS A 271 14.91 -20.60 20.19
CA HIS A 271 15.11 -21.25 18.89
C HIS A 271 13.85 -21.89 18.29
N GLY A 272 12.70 -21.80 18.95
CA GLY A 272 11.46 -22.47 18.55
C GLY A 272 10.35 -21.50 18.13
N SER A 273 9.44 -21.99 17.29
CA SER A 273 8.14 -21.35 17.03
C SER A 273 7.07 -21.96 17.95
N CYS A 274 6.28 -21.12 18.62
CA CYS A 274 5.32 -21.58 19.63
C CYS A 274 3.85 -21.33 19.25
N GLY A 275 3.57 -20.61 18.16
CA GLY A 275 2.21 -20.37 17.69
C GLY A 275 2.16 -19.66 16.35
N HIS A 276 1.05 -19.83 15.63
CA HIS A 276 0.80 -19.26 14.31
C HIS A 276 -0.41 -18.32 14.34
N PHE A 277 -0.36 -17.25 13.57
CA PHE A 277 -1.47 -16.31 13.42
C PHE A 277 -1.32 -15.56 12.10
N THR A 278 -2.36 -14.85 11.65
CA THR A 278 -2.31 -14.09 10.41
C THR A 278 -2.41 -12.60 10.71
N PHE A 279 -1.47 -11.81 10.19
CA PHE A 279 -1.59 -10.37 10.19
C PHE A 279 -2.30 -9.91 8.92
N SER A 280 -3.16 -8.90 9.07
CA SER A 280 -3.76 -8.14 7.99
C SER A 280 -3.37 -6.67 8.09
N HIS A 281 -3.00 -6.10 6.96
CA HIS A 281 -2.82 -4.66 6.81
C HIS A 281 -4.15 -3.95 7.00
N VAL A 282 -4.15 -2.89 7.80
CA VAL A 282 -5.32 -2.03 8.02
C VAL A 282 -5.13 -0.77 7.19
N GLU A 283 -5.92 -0.65 6.13
CA GLU A 283 -6.01 0.60 5.36
C GLU A 283 -6.78 1.65 6.19
N HIS A 284 -6.20 2.85 6.31
CA HIS A 284 -6.79 3.99 6.99
C HIS A 284 -7.35 5.01 6.00
#